data_AF-A0AA51L5R8-F1
#
_entry.id   AF-A0AA51L5R8-F1
#
_cell.length_a   1.000
_cell.length_b   1.000
_cell.length_c   1.000
_cell.angle_alpha   90.00
_cell.angle_beta   90.00
_cell.angle_gamma   90.00
#
_symmetry.space_group_name_H-M   'P 1'
#
loop_
_entity.id
_entity.type
_entity.pdbx_description
1 polymer ?
#
loop_
_entity_poly.entity_id
_entity_poly.type
_entity_poly.pdbx_seq_one_letter_code
_entity_poly.pdbx_strand_id
1 'polypeptide(L)'
;MYLGSRGTKQGPGKQITGDQWPVHTSKKINNEACSHKAIQALLARHGCTPDSLPTGKIIATCTLVNCIQVLENDGTCAILENGRVISGNQYILGDYDVGNFAWEVEDMSMLEAYIHAKGRLGLWDYPI
;
A
#
# COMPACT_ATOMS: atom_id res chain seq x y z
N MET A 1 -5.34 -1.77 -1.01
CA MET A 1 -4.73 -1.37 -2.30
C MET A 1 -4.93 -2.51 -3.29
N TYR A 2 -5.78 -2.34 -4.31
CA TYR A 2 -6.34 -3.43 -5.11
C TYR A 2 -5.45 -4.00 -6.26
N LEU A 3 -5.29 -5.34 -6.52
CA LEU A 3 -4.78 -6.05 -7.76
C LEU A 3 -5.43 -7.43 -8.26
N GLY A 4 -5.54 -7.72 -9.60
CA GLY A 4 -6.32 -8.85 -10.18
C GLY A 4 -6.06 -9.16 -11.69
N SER A 5 -6.25 -10.44 -12.09
CA SER A 5 -5.46 -11.29 -13.03
C SER A 5 -5.82 -11.40 -14.55
N ARG A 6 -4.81 -11.53 -15.45
CA ARG A 6 -4.41 -12.67 -16.33
C ARG A 6 -3.21 -12.38 -17.30
N GLY A 7 -2.06 -13.03 -17.03
CA GLY A 7 -1.12 -13.78 -17.91
C GLY A 7 -0.47 -13.23 -19.21
N THR A 8 0.87 -13.11 -19.24
CA THR A 8 1.88 -13.98 -19.95
C THR A 8 3.32 -13.37 -19.89
N LYS A 9 4.35 -14.24 -19.91
CA LYS A 9 5.75 -14.11 -19.38
C LYS A 9 6.74 -13.18 -20.11
N GLN A 10 7.70 -12.56 -19.38
CA GLN A 10 9.08 -12.22 -19.85
C GLN A 10 10.18 -12.22 -18.74
N GLY A 11 11.45 -12.34 -19.17
CA GLY A 11 12.63 -11.56 -18.67
C GLY A 11 13.39 -11.95 -17.37
N PRO A 12 14.74 -11.82 -17.31
CA PRO A 12 15.54 -12.15 -16.13
C PRO A 12 15.61 -10.94 -15.18
N GLY A 13 14.51 -10.66 -14.51
CA GLY A 13 14.47 -9.94 -13.23
C GLY A 13 13.93 -10.91 -12.18
N LYS A 14 14.19 -10.67 -10.89
CA LYS A 14 13.67 -11.51 -9.79
C LYS A 14 12.17 -11.73 -10.02
N GLN A 15 11.82 -12.96 -10.40
CA GLN A 15 10.52 -13.29 -10.95
C GLN A 15 9.49 -13.13 -9.83
N ILE A 16 8.56 -12.19 -9.98
CA ILE A 16 7.40 -12.11 -9.10
C ILE A 16 6.68 -13.45 -9.27
N THR A 17 6.70 -14.26 -8.22
CA THR A 17 6.07 -15.57 -8.24
C THR A 17 4.56 -15.39 -8.28
N GLY A 18 3.82 -16.41 -8.75
CA GLY A 18 2.39 -16.29 -9.09
C GLY A 18 1.47 -15.81 -7.96
N ASP A 19 1.95 -15.79 -6.72
CA ASP A 19 1.19 -15.44 -5.51
C ASP A 19 1.56 -14.05 -4.95
N GLN A 20 2.46 -13.31 -5.60
CA GLN A 20 2.93 -12.00 -5.14
C GLN A 20 2.31 -10.84 -5.93
N TRP A 21 1.79 -9.86 -5.20
CA TRP A 21 1.13 -8.66 -5.68
C TRP A 21 2.07 -7.45 -5.65
N PRO A 22 2.23 -6.71 -6.76
CA PRO A 22 3.05 -5.51 -6.76
C PRO A 22 2.41 -4.35 -5.97
N VAL A 23 3.23 -3.56 -5.27
CA VAL A 23 2.81 -2.35 -4.56
C VAL A 23 3.15 -1.15 -5.43
N HIS A 24 2.11 -0.50 -5.96
CA HIS A 24 2.24 0.67 -6.84
C HIS A 24 2.01 1.98 -6.08
N THR A 25 2.87 2.96 -6.31
CA THR A 25 2.69 4.32 -5.79
C THR A 25 1.91 5.18 -6.77
N SER A 26 0.94 5.93 -6.25
CA SER A 26 0.12 6.86 -7.05
C SER A 26 0.99 7.88 -7.81
N LYS A 27 0.42 8.47 -8.87
CA LYS A 27 1.09 9.53 -9.62
C LYS A 27 1.16 10.86 -8.85
N LYS A 28 0.22 11.08 -7.92
CA LYS A 28 0.09 12.34 -7.17
C LYS A 28 0.32 12.07 -5.69
N ILE A 29 1.14 12.90 -5.07
CA ILE A 29 1.31 12.95 -3.63
C ILE A 29 0.03 13.49 -2.99
N ASN A 30 -0.38 12.88 -1.89
CA ASN A 30 -1.43 13.42 -1.03
C ASN A 30 -0.81 14.46 -0.09
N ASN A 31 -0.86 15.73 -0.48
CA ASN A 31 -0.28 16.83 0.27
C ASN A 31 -0.98 17.06 1.62
N GLU A 32 -2.28 16.79 1.70
CA GLU A 32 -3.05 16.89 2.94
C GLU A 32 -2.54 15.86 3.96
N ALA A 33 -2.43 14.60 3.56
CA ALA A 33 -1.83 13.57 4.41
C ALA A 33 -0.39 13.91 4.81
N CYS A 34 0.42 14.38 3.85
CA CYS A 34 1.81 14.79 4.13
C CYS A 34 1.94 16.03 5.03
N SER A 35 0.86 16.79 5.23
CA SER A 35 0.83 17.91 6.18
C SER A 35 0.59 17.47 7.63
N HIS A 36 0.16 16.21 7.85
CA HIS A 36 -0.08 15.67 9.18
C HIS A 36 1.25 15.50 9.94
N LYS A 37 1.34 16.08 11.15
CA LYS A 37 2.59 16.14 11.92
C LYS A 37 3.22 14.77 12.18
N ALA A 38 2.40 13.76 12.47
CA ALA A 38 2.91 12.41 12.70
C ALA A 38 3.48 11.78 11.41
N ILE A 39 2.89 12.08 10.26
CA ILE A 39 3.39 11.61 8.95
C ILE A 39 4.70 12.32 8.61
N GLN A 40 4.79 13.65 8.83
CA GLN A 40 6.04 14.39 8.64
C GLN A 40 7.17 13.85 9.52
N ALA A 41 6.90 13.61 10.80
CA ALA A 41 7.87 13.03 11.71
C ALA A 41 8.31 11.62 11.27
N LEU A 42 7.38 10.80 10.79
CA LEU A 42 7.69 9.48 10.25
C LEU A 42 8.57 9.57 9.00
N LEU A 43 8.21 10.41 8.03
CA LEU A 43 8.99 10.63 6.82
C LEU A 43 10.41 11.10 7.14
N ALA A 44 10.54 12.08 8.04
CA ALA A 44 11.84 12.61 8.46
C ALA A 44 12.73 11.55 9.11
N ARG A 45 12.17 10.64 9.92
CA ARG A 45 12.91 9.50 10.51
C ARG A 45 13.47 8.55 9.46
N HIS A 46 12.84 8.48 8.28
CA HIS A 46 13.30 7.67 7.15
C HIS A 46 14.10 8.48 6.11
N GLY A 47 14.45 9.73 6.41
CA GLY A 47 15.20 10.59 5.48
C GLY A 47 14.39 11.01 4.25
N CYS A 48 13.06 10.92 4.32
CA CYS A 48 12.16 11.27 3.23
C CYS A 48 11.52 12.65 3.46
N THR A 49 11.32 13.36 2.36
CA THR A 49 10.40 14.50 2.25
C THR A 49 9.23 14.12 1.33
N PRO A 50 8.09 14.82 1.36
CA PRO A 50 6.97 14.56 0.44
C PRO A 50 7.40 14.52 -1.04
N ASP A 51 8.29 15.43 -1.45
CA ASP A 51 8.80 15.51 -2.82
C ASP A 51 9.79 14.38 -3.19
N SER A 52 10.37 13.72 -2.20
CA SER A 52 11.28 12.58 -2.41
C SER A 52 10.54 11.25 -2.59
N LEU A 53 9.25 11.21 -2.28
CA LEU A 53 8.47 9.97 -2.35
C LEU A 53 8.35 9.48 -3.80
N PRO A 54 8.58 8.19 -4.07
CA PRO A 54 8.45 7.64 -5.42
C PRO A 54 6.99 7.75 -5.88
N THR A 55 6.77 8.32 -7.07
CA THR A 55 5.43 8.41 -7.68
C THR A 55 5.36 7.65 -9.00
N GLY A 56 4.23 7.01 -9.26
CA GLY A 56 3.99 6.26 -10.50
C GLY A 56 4.94 5.08 -10.69
N LYS A 57 5.34 4.41 -9.59
CA LYS A 57 6.31 3.32 -9.61
C LYS A 57 5.79 2.11 -8.84
N ILE A 58 6.17 0.92 -9.27
CA ILE A 58 6.11 -0.28 -8.44
C ILE A 58 7.38 -0.32 -7.61
N ILE A 59 7.22 -0.41 -6.30
CA ILE A 59 8.32 -0.29 -5.34
C ILE A 59 8.57 -1.55 -4.52
N ALA A 60 7.58 -2.43 -4.45
CA ALA A 60 7.62 -3.64 -3.65
C ALA A 60 6.67 -4.70 -4.20
N THR A 61 6.73 -5.89 -3.62
CA THR A 61 5.74 -6.97 -3.75
C THR A 61 5.27 -7.41 -2.38
N CYS A 62 4.10 -8.03 -2.28
CA CYS A 62 3.58 -8.66 -1.07
C CYS A 62 2.60 -9.79 -1.40
N THR A 63 2.26 -10.61 -0.42
CA THR A 63 1.14 -11.56 -0.50
C THR A 63 -0.11 -10.89 0.07
N LEU A 64 -1.24 -10.89 -0.62
CA LEU A 64 -2.52 -10.40 -0.08
C LEU A 64 -3.21 -11.57 0.61
N VAL A 65 -3.32 -11.52 1.95
CA VAL A 65 -3.82 -12.66 2.74
C VAL A 65 -5.25 -12.47 3.23
N ASN A 66 -5.70 -11.22 3.40
CA ASN A 66 -7.07 -10.95 3.86
C ASN A 66 -7.60 -9.57 3.43
N CYS A 67 -8.92 -9.44 3.43
CA CYS A 67 -9.64 -8.19 3.22
C CYS A 67 -10.76 -8.08 4.28
N ILE A 68 -10.55 -7.20 5.26
CA ILE A 68 -11.26 -7.23 6.55
C ILE A 68 -12.05 -5.93 6.71
N GLN A 69 -13.36 -6.00 6.91
CA GLN A 69 -14.19 -4.80 7.04
C GLN A 69 -13.85 -3.99 8.30
N VAL A 70 -13.92 -2.66 8.20
CA VAL A 70 -13.88 -1.76 9.35
C VAL A 70 -15.31 -1.61 9.90
N LEU A 71 -15.49 -2.00 11.16
CA LEU A 71 -16.79 -1.95 11.84
C LEU A 71 -16.95 -0.70 12.70
N GLU A 72 -15.88 -0.26 13.36
CA GLU A 72 -15.91 0.90 14.24
C GLU A 72 -14.68 1.79 13.99
N ASN A 73 -14.85 3.10 14.16
CA ASN A 73 -13.79 4.10 14.11
C ASN A 73 -14.18 5.26 15.05
N ASP A 74 -13.34 5.53 16.04
CA ASP A 74 -13.57 6.58 17.05
C ASP A 74 -12.76 7.87 16.83
N GLY A 75 -12.04 7.96 15.71
CA GLY A 75 -11.13 9.07 15.39
C GLY A 75 -9.69 8.89 15.89
N THR A 76 -9.43 7.85 16.69
CA THR A 76 -8.09 7.53 17.23
C THR A 76 -7.68 6.07 17.01
N CYS A 77 -8.66 5.19 16.88
CA CYS A 77 -8.48 3.80 16.50
C CYS A 77 -9.65 3.29 15.65
N ALA A 78 -9.46 2.13 15.04
CA ALA A 78 -10.50 1.41 14.31
C ALA A 78 -10.58 -0.04 14.76
N ILE A 79 -11.78 -0.62 14.75
CA ILE A 79 -12.03 -2.03 15.04
C ILE A 79 -12.45 -2.74 13.75
N LEU A 80 -11.74 -3.81 13.42
CA LEU A 80 -11.99 -4.62 12.24
C LEU A 80 -12.97 -5.76 12.54
N GLU A 81 -13.56 -6.36 11.50
CA GLU A 81 -14.58 -7.41 11.62
C GLU A 81 -14.10 -8.65 12.40
N ASN A 82 -12.79 -8.89 12.42
CA ASN A 82 -12.16 -9.99 13.17
C ASN A 82 -11.74 -9.60 14.59
N GLY A 83 -12.19 -8.43 15.08
CA GLY A 83 -11.92 -7.92 16.42
C GLY A 83 -10.55 -7.25 16.59
N ARG A 84 -9.74 -7.13 15.53
CA ARG A 84 -8.45 -6.43 15.62
C ARG A 84 -8.65 -4.94 15.80
N VAL A 85 -7.87 -4.35 16.70
CA VAL A 85 -7.80 -2.91 16.91
C VAL A 85 -6.61 -2.32 16.16
N ILE A 86 -6.86 -1.34 15.32
CA ILE A 86 -5.85 -0.59 14.58
C ILE A 86 -5.67 0.79 15.21
N SER A 87 -4.46 1.13 15.62
CA SER A 87 -4.14 2.38 16.29
C SER A 87 -2.75 2.90 15.93
N GLY A 88 -2.39 4.09 16.42
CA GLY A 88 -1.07 4.69 16.23
C GLY A 88 -0.74 4.90 14.75
N ASN A 89 0.49 4.56 14.33
CA ASN A 89 0.94 4.78 12.96
C ASN A 89 0.10 4.01 11.93
N GLN A 90 -0.37 2.79 12.24
CA GLN A 90 -1.17 2.02 11.30
C GLN A 90 -2.50 2.70 11.01
N TYR A 91 -3.11 3.30 12.04
CA TYR A 91 -4.33 4.08 11.92
C TYR A 91 -4.08 5.38 11.14
N ILE A 92 -3.05 6.15 11.52
CA ILE A 92 -2.71 7.45 10.90
C ILE A 92 -2.36 7.32 9.40
N LEU A 93 -1.79 6.19 8.98
CA LEU A 93 -1.37 5.95 7.60
C LEU A 93 -2.45 5.35 6.71
N GLY A 94 -3.58 4.94 7.29
CA GLY A 94 -4.67 4.29 6.56
C GLY A 94 -5.94 5.12 6.55
N ASP A 95 -6.88 4.66 5.75
CA ASP A 95 -8.25 5.14 5.73
C ASP A 95 -9.12 4.03 6.34
N TYR A 96 -9.62 4.29 7.55
CA TYR A 96 -10.44 3.36 8.32
C TYR A 96 -11.85 3.90 8.54
N ASP A 97 -12.41 4.62 7.57
CA ASP A 97 -13.83 4.96 7.65
C ASP A 97 -14.69 3.69 7.76
N VAL A 98 -15.75 3.75 8.57
CA VAL A 98 -16.66 2.60 8.77
C VAL A 98 -17.26 2.18 7.43
N GLY A 99 -17.22 0.88 7.14
CA GLY A 99 -17.63 0.33 5.85
C GLY A 99 -16.50 0.18 4.82
N ASN A 100 -15.33 0.79 5.04
CA ASN A 100 -14.13 0.48 4.28
C ASN A 100 -13.55 -0.90 4.67
N PHE A 101 -12.54 -1.35 3.93
CA PHE A 101 -11.87 -2.63 4.16
C PHE A 101 -10.36 -2.43 4.34
N ALA A 102 -9.83 -2.95 5.44
CA ALA A 102 -8.41 -3.06 5.71
C ALA A 102 -7.82 -4.29 5.02
N TRP A 103 -6.64 -4.12 4.43
CA TRP A 103 -6.02 -5.14 3.60
C TRP A 103 -4.83 -5.71 4.34
N GLU A 104 -4.91 -6.99 4.65
CA GLU A 104 -3.83 -7.69 5.32
C GLU A 104 -2.88 -8.26 4.28
N VAL A 105 -1.60 -7.91 4.41
CA VAL A 105 -0.55 -8.35 3.49
C VAL A 105 0.62 -8.92 4.28
N GLU A 106 1.25 -9.93 3.70
CA GLU A 106 2.45 -10.59 4.23
C GLU A 106 3.57 -10.58 3.20
N ASP A 107 4.76 -11.05 3.57
CA ASP A 107 5.92 -11.21 2.67
C ASP A 107 6.28 -9.95 1.88
N MET A 108 6.18 -8.79 2.52
CA MET A 108 6.52 -7.52 1.89
C MET A 108 8.02 -7.50 1.53
N SER A 109 8.31 -7.33 0.24
CA SER A 109 9.67 -7.30 -0.30
C SER A 109 9.87 -6.08 -1.19
N MET A 110 10.80 -5.20 -0.81
CA MET A 110 11.16 -4.05 -1.63
C MET A 110 11.91 -4.51 -2.88
N LEU A 111 11.63 -3.87 -4.02
CA LEU A 111 12.38 -4.09 -5.24
C LEU A 111 13.74 -3.38 -5.17
N GLU A 112 14.78 -4.02 -5.68
CA GLU A 112 16.12 -3.41 -5.82
C GLU A 112 16.10 -2.20 -6.77
N ALA A 113 15.27 -2.29 -7.81
CA ALA A 113 15.03 -1.20 -8.75
C ALA A 113 13.52 -1.00 -8.94
N TYR A 114 13.05 0.23 -8.76
CA TYR A 114 11.65 0.57 -8.94
C TYR A 114 11.25 0.56 -10.41
N ILE A 115 10.05 0.06 -10.70
CA ILE A 115 9.56 -0.10 -12.06
C ILE A 115 8.55 1.00 -12.37
N HIS A 116 8.73 1.73 -13.47
CA HIS A 116 7.76 2.75 -13.90
C HIS A 116 6.46 2.10 -14.36
N ALA A 117 5.33 2.54 -13.79
CA ALA A 117 4.03 1.97 -14.10
C ALA A 117 2.92 3.04 -14.06
N LYS A 118 2.03 3.01 -15.05
CA LYS A 118 0.83 3.84 -15.03
C LYS A 118 -0.20 3.17 -14.12
N GLY A 119 -0.52 3.84 -13.00
CA GLY A 119 -1.53 3.37 -12.05
C GLY A 119 -2.91 3.22 -12.70
N ARG A 120 -3.68 2.26 -12.20
CA ARG A 120 -5.05 1.95 -12.64
C ARG A 120 -5.94 1.83 -11.41
N LEU A 121 -7.24 2.05 -11.61
CA LEU A 121 -8.23 1.86 -10.55
C LEU A 121 -8.48 0.37 -10.33
N GLY A 122 -8.76 0.03 -9.07
CA GLY A 122 -9.04 -1.34 -8.68
C GLY A 122 -7.85 -2.27 -8.88
N LEU A 123 -8.19 -3.55 -8.93
CA LEU A 123 -7.27 -4.65 -9.02
C LEU A 123 -6.69 -4.78 -10.46
N TRP A 124 -5.36 -4.66 -10.71
CA TRP A 124 -4.73 -4.79 -12.03
C TRP A 124 -3.41 -5.58 -12.06
N ASP A 125 -3.11 -6.29 -13.15
CA ASP A 125 -1.79 -6.91 -13.33
C ASP A 125 -0.78 -5.97 -13.97
N TYR A 126 0.43 -5.97 -13.43
CA TYR A 126 1.57 -5.40 -14.13
C TYR A 126 2.30 -6.50 -14.90
N PRO A 127 2.49 -6.35 -16.22
CA PRO A 127 3.36 -7.25 -16.97
C PRO A 127 4.80 -6.98 -16.53
N ILE A 128 5.41 -7.98 -15.90
CA ILE A 128 6.83 -7.98 -15.53
C ILE A 128 7.59 -8.86 -16.51
#